data_AF-A0A2I2KL10-F1
#
_entry.id   AF-A0A2I2KL10-F1
#
_cell.length_a   1.000
_cell.length_b   1.000
_cell.length_c   1.000
_cell.angle_alpha   90.00
_cell.angle_beta   90.00
_cell.angle_gamma   90.00
#
_symmetry.space_group_name_H-M   'P 1'
#
loop_
_entity.id
_entity.type
_entity.pdbx_description
1 polymer ?
#
loop_
_entity_poly.entity_id
_entity_poly.type
_entity_poly.pdbx_seq_one_letter_code
_entity_poly.pdbx_strand_id
1 'polypeptide(L)'
;MEGEPSTGAREPIPLLTPVDGVPPVIVDPGELAAAAERLAAGTGPVAFDAERASGYRYSQRAYLVQIRRRGSGSLLLDPVALGGLEVVQTAVGDVEWVLHAANQDLPCLGELGLRPSRLFDTELAGRLLGYERVGLGMMVERVLGYGLEKGHSAADWSTRPLPEPWLRYAALDVELLVELRDALEAELIEQDKIEFARQEFAAIVAAPPREPRAEPWRRTSGIHRARTRRQLAAVRAMWSARDRLAQARDVAPGRVLPDSAIMDAVLHAPTDAAALIRLPVFSGPRIRRTANTWLDALRAAAALPDDELPAPAGPSGDGLPPPNRWAERDPVAAARLTRVRAGLSAVATARTMPVENLLEPALSRRLAWSPPSPLTEQGLRDALDAGGARAWQRDLTAPALLVALVDPPPDPAGERPARPVNRAPKRPGGARRSDAGQGRAGGAGSAGTDEAGGAGAAGGAHMGGADTGGAAVGGTGVGAAGERTRSRGGRGGRGGSRASRGAVGAGERGSAGPAASSSTGGPAGTEPASRDTGA
;
A
#
# COMPACT_ATOMS: atom_id res chain seq x y z
N MET A 1 -31.88 26.06 31.98
CA MET A 1 -30.48 25.98 32.46
C MET A 1 -30.38 24.61 33.07
N GLU A 2 -29.72 23.64 32.46
CA GLU A 2 -28.33 23.67 32.02
C GLU A 2 -28.20 23.10 30.59
N GLY A 3 -27.45 23.80 29.75
CA GLY A 3 -27.12 23.33 28.40
C GLY A 3 -25.97 22.33 28.48
N GLU A 4 -26.10 21.21 27.78
CA GLU A 4 -24.99 20.30 27.52
C GLU A 4 -23.84 21.08 26.86
N PRO A 5 -22.59 20.89 27.30
CA PRO A 5 -21.45 21.46 26.61
C PRO A 5 -21.35 20.79 25.24
N SER A 6 -21.74 21.52 24.20
CA SER A 6 -21.30 21.28 22.83
C SER A 6 -19.78 21.09 22.87
N THR A 7 -19.31 19.87 22.64
CA THR A 7 -17.90 19.59 22.33
C THR A 7 -17.63 20.22 20.98
N GLY A 8 -17.37 21.52 20.98
CA GLY A 8 -16.94 22.25 19.80
C GLY A 8 -15.63 21.67 19.33
N ALA A 9 -15.67 20.83 18.29
CA ALA A 9 -14.47 20.46 17.56
C ALA A 9 -13.82 21.76 17.10
N ARG A 10 -12.68 22.10 17.72
CA ARG A 10 -11.94 23.32 17.39
C ARG A 10 -11.50 23.17 15.94
N GLU A 11 -11.82 24.17 15.12
CA GLU A 11 -11.41 24.17 13.71
C GLU A 11 -9.88 24.06 13.64
N PRO A 12 -9.34 23.15 12.81
CA PRO A 12 -7.89 22.95 12.74
C PRO A 12 -7.20 24.22 12.24
N ILE A 13 -6.06 24.53 12.84
CA ILE A 13 -5.26 25.70 12.47
C ILE A 13 -4.57 25.39 11.14
N PRO A 14 -4.83 26.12 10.04
CA PRO A 14 -4.19 25.82 8.76
C PRO A 14 -2.69 26.06 8.84
N LEU A 15 -1.89 25.03 8.51
CA LEU A 15 -0.44 25.14 8.38
C LEU A 15 -0.09 25.31 6.91
N LEU A 16 0.03 26.57 6.49
CA LEU A 16 0.21 26.94 5.09
C LEU A 16 1.67 27.06 4.67
N THR A 17 2.60 27.17 5.62
CA THR A 17 4.04 27.31 5.32
C THR A 17 4.85 26.67 6.44
N PRO A 18 6.03 26.08 6.14
CA PRO A 18 6.98 25.69 7.18
C PRO A 18 7.40 26.90 8.02
N VAL A 19 7.76 26.67 9.29
CA VAL A 19 8.14 27.73 10.23
C VAL A 19 9.35 28.54 9.76
N ASP A 20 10.29 27.87 9.08
CA ASP A 20 11.52 28.46 8.55
C ASP A 20 11.37 28.97 7.10
N GLY A 21 10.13 28.98 6.58
CA GLY A 21 9.85 29.23 5.16
C GLY A 21 10.11 28.01 4.26
N VAL A 22 9.78 28.14 2.98
CA VAL A 22 10.02 27.07 2.00
C VAL A 22 11.52 27.02 1.67
N PRO A 23 12.24 25.93 2.02
CA PRO A 23 13.67 25.85 1.77
C PRO A 23 13.97 25.67 0.26
N PRO A 24 15.14 26.13 -0.22
CA PRO A 24 15.59 25.84 -1.58
C PRO A 24 15.87 24.33 -1.75
N VAL A 25 15.83 23.87 -2.99
CA VAL A 25 16.24 22.50 -3.33
C VAL A 25 17.76 22.43 -3.38
N ILE A 26 18.35 21.53 -2.59
CA ILE A 26 19.78 21.24 -2.58
C ILE A 26 20.08 20.31 -3.75
N VAL A 27 20.93 20.80 -4.66
CA VAL A 27 21.38 20.08 -5.86
C VAL A 27 22.90 20.00 -5.96
N ASP A 28 23.62 20.74 -5.11
CA ASP A 28 25.08 20.79 -5.07
C ASP A 28 25.66 19.93 -3.94
N PRO A 29 26.72 19.13 -4.17
CA PRO A 29 27.35 18.32 -3.13
C PRO A 29 27.93 19.10 -1.94
N GLY A 30 28.40 20.34 -2.14
CA GLY A 30 28.90 21.19 -1.06
C GLY A 30 27.78 21.69 -0.16
N GLU A 31 26.65 22.08 -0.76
CA GLU A 31 25.41 22.39 -0.01
C GLU A 31 24.88 21.16 0.74
N LEU A 32 24.98 19.97 0.14
CA LEU A 32 24.61 18.71 0.79
C LEU A 32 25.49 18.43 2.03
N ALA A 33 26.80 18.67 1.96
CA ALA A 33 27.69 18.53 3.10
C ALA A 33 27.32 19.49 4.24
N ALA A 34 27.06 20.76 3.93
CA ALA A 34 26.61 21.75 4.92
C ALA A 34 25.23 21.38 5.52
N ALA A 35 24.34 20.83 4.72
CA ALA A 35 23.05 20.32 5.18
C ALA A 35 23.20 19.12 6.13
N ALA A 36 24.15 18.22 5.84
CA ALA A 36 24.49 17.10 6.71
C ALA A 36 25.04 17.58 8.07
N GLU A 37 25.91 18.60 8.10
CA GLU A 37 26.38 19.22 9.35
C GLU A 37 25.23 19.79 10.19
N ARG A 38 24.27 20.47 9.55
CA ARG A 38 23.04 20.97 10.22
C ARG A 38 22.20 19.84 10.80
N LEU A 39 22.08 18.71 10.09
CA LEU A 39 21.38 17.53 10.60
C LEU A 39 22.11 16.92 11.80
N ALA A 40 23.43 16.79 11.74
CA ALA A 40 24.24 16.27 12.84
C ALA A 40 24.11 17.15 14.10
N ALA A 41 24.10 18.47 13.94
CA ALA A 41 23.93 19.45 15.02
C ALA A 41 22.50 19.50 15.59
N GLY A 42 21.51 18.93 14.90
CA GLY A 42 20.15 18.81 15.40
C GLY A 42 20.03 17.90 16.63
N THR A 43 18.83 17.81 17.19
CA THR A 43 18.57 16.97 18.38
C THR A 43 17.34 16.08 18.18
N GLY A 44 17.30 14.97 18.93
CA GLY A 44 16.18 14.02 18.88
C GLY A 44 16.10 13.20 17.58
N PRO A 45 14.92 12.61 17.30
CA PRO A 45 14.64 11.86 16.08
C PRO A 45 14.70 12.73 14.83
N VAL A 46 14.83 12.09 13.66
CA VAL A 46 14.88 12.73 12.35
C VAL A 46 13.69 12.28 11.50
N ALA A 47 12.93 13.23 10.99
CA ALA A 47 11.85 13.00 10.05
C ALA A 47 12.40 12.81 8.64
N PHE A 48 11.87 11.80 7.93
CA PHE A 48 12.15 11.53 6.53
C PHE A 48 10.85 11.38 5.73
N ASP A 49 10.89 11.84 4.49
CA ASP A 49 9.89 11.53 3.47
C ASP A 49 10.57 11.46 2.08
N ALA A 50 9.88 10.91 1.08
CA ALA A 50 10.39 10.85 -0.29
C ALA A 50 9.29 10.92 -1.36
N GLU A 51 9.56 11.68 -2.42
CA GLU A 51 8.64 11.83 -3.54
C GLU A 51 9.06 11.03 -4.78
N ARG A 52 8.08 10.42 -5.43
CA ARG A 52 8.26 9.58 -6.62
C ARG A 52 7.37 10.06 -7.77
N ALA A 53 7.81 9.86 -9.00
CA ALA A 53 7.01 10.18 -10.19
C ALA A 53 6.07 9.02 -10.61
N SER A 54 5.35 8.46 -9.63
CA SER A 54 4.47 7.31 -9.82
C SER A 54 3.39 7.57 -10.87
N GLY A 55 3.22 6.65 -11.82
CA GLY A 55 2.29 6.83 -12.95
C GLY A 55 2.81 7.70 -14.09
N TYR A 56 4.00 8.30 -13.96
CA TYR A 56 4.72 9.00 -15.03
C TYR A 56 5.98 8.23 -15.44
N ARG A 57 6.75 7.76 -14.47
CA ARG A 57 8.02 7.03 -14.65
C ARG A 57 7.89 5.54 -14.35
N TYR A 58 8.84 4.76 -14.87
CA TYR A 58 8.93 3.32 -14.58
C TYR A 58 9.62 3.11 -13.24
N SER A 59 10.76 3.78 -13.08
CA SER A 59 11.54 3.76 -11.84
C SER A 59 10.69 4.23 -10.66
N GLN A 60 10.90 3.57 -9.52
CA GLN A 60 10.32 3.95 -8.23
C GLN A 60 11.34 4.72 -7.37
N ARG A 61 12.41 5.22 -7.99
CA ARG A 61 13.44 6.02 -7.31
C ARG A 61 12.85 7.32 -6.78
N ALA A 62 13.46 7.84 -5.72
CA ALA A 62 13.10 9.16 -5.21
C ALA A 62 13.57 10.26 -6.18
N TYR A 63 12.69 11.23 -6.43
CA TYR A 63 12.98 12.46 -7.17
C TYR A 63 13.09 13.67 -6.25
N LEU A 64 12.70 13.54 -4.99
CA LEU A 64 12.94 14.49 -3.92
C LEU A 64 12.99 13.70 -2.60
N VAL A 65 13.90 14.07 -1.70
CA VAL A 65 13.95 13.53 -0.33
C VAL A 65 13.82 14.70 0.63
N GLN A 66 12.92 14.59 1.59
CA GLN A 66 12.69 15.60 2.62
C GLN A 66 13.22 15.11 3.94
N ILE A 67 13.90 16.00 4.66
CA ILE A 67 14.49 15.67 5.96
C ILE A 67 14.28 16.83 6.92
N ARG A 68 13.87 16.55 8.15
CA ARG A 68 13.81 17.55 9.21
C ARG A 68 14.24 16.95 10.54
N ARG A 69 15.04 17.71 11.29
CA ARG A 69 15.42 17.42 12.67
C ARG A 69 15.30 18.70 13.49
N ARG A 70 15.04 18.58 14.80
CA ARG A 70 14.93 19.76 15.66
C ARG A 70 16.24 20.55 15.64
N GLY A 71 16.16 21.82 15.27
CA GLY A 71 17.32 22.71 15.11
C GLY A 71 18.01 22.65 13.74
N SER A 72 17.65 21.70 12.86
CA SER A 72 18.20 21.66 11.50
C SER A 72 17.40 22.50 10.51
N GLY A 73 16.10 22.75 10.75
CA GLY A 73 15.16 23.20 9.73
C GLY A 73 14.85 22.10 8.70
N SER A 74 13.93 22.37 7.78
CA SER A 74 13.55 21.43 6.70
C SER A 74 14.56 21.49 5.55
N LEU A 75 14.90 20.33 5.00
CA LEU A 75 15.82 20.16 3.88
C LEU A 75 15.12 19.44 2.75
N LEU A 76 15.33 19.91 1.51
CA LEU A 76 14.78 19.32 0.29
C LEU A 76 15.96 18.94 -0.62
N LEU A 77 16.22 17.64 -0.77
CA LEU A 77 17.36 17.11 -1.51
C LEU A 77 16.89 16.55 -2.84
N ASP A 78 17.56 16.91 -3.95
CA ASP A 78 17.30 16.34 -5.28
C ASP A 78 18.28 15.17 -5.57
N PRO A 79 17.85 13.91 -5.42
CA PRO A 79 18.75 12.77 -5.63
C PRO A 79 19.13 12.57 -7.10
N VAL A 80 18.38 13.17 -8.04
CA VAL A 80 18.72 13.09 -9.48
C VAL A 80 19.98 13.91 -9.78
N ALA A 81 20.16 15.03 -9.09
CA ALA A 81 21.34 15.87 -9.21
C ALA A 81 22.49 15.39 -8.31
N LEU A 82 22.17 14.95 -7.09
CA LEU A 82 23.15 14.60 -6.06
C LEU A 82 23.72 13.18 -6.19
N GLY A 83 22.92 12.22 -6.70
CA GLY A 83 23.25 10.80 -6.62
C GLY A 83 22.95 10.23 -5.23
N GLY A 84 23.92 9.52 -4.65
CA GLY A 84 23.80 8.91 -3.32
C GLY A 84 23.77 9.92 -2.19
N LEU A 85 23.15 9.55 -1.06
CA LEU A 85 22.97 10.38 0.13
C LEU A 85 23.69 9.77 1.37
N GLU A 86 24.77 9.01 1.17
CA GLU A 86 25.53 8.36 2.25
C GLU A 86 26.11 9.38 3.27
N VAL A 87 26.39 10.61 2.83
CA VAL A 87 26.81 11.70 3.71
C VAL A 87 25.72 12.07 4.73
N VAL A 88 24.44 11.99 4.33
CA VAL A 88 23.30 12.19 5.23
C VAL A 88 23.20 11.02 6.19
N GLN A 89 23.33 9.77 5.72
CA GLN A 89 23.35 8.58 6.59
C GLN A 89 24.42 8.71 7.68
N THR A 90 25.63 9.15 7.30
CA THR A 90 26.75 9.35 8.24
C THR A 90 26.43 10.43 9.27
N ALA A 91 25.82 11.54 8.84
CA ALA A 91 25.48 12.64 9.73
C ALA A 91 24.36 12.31 10.73
N VAL A 92 23.36 11.54 10.32
CA VAL A 92 22.27 11.12 11.22
C VAL A 92 22.66 9.92 12.08
N GLY A 93 23.54 9.03 11.60
CA GLY A 93 23.97 7.83 12.33
C GLY A 93 22.79 6.93 12.70
N ASP A 94 22.75 6.50 13.96
CA ASP A 94 21.75 5.57 14.52
C ASP A 94 20.58 6.26 15.25
N VAL A 95 20.35 7.55 14.98
CA VAL A 95 19.17 8.23 15.53
C VAL A 95 17.89 7.58 15.02
N GLU A 96 16.82 7.67 15.81
CA GLU A 96 15.50 7.16 15.40
C GLU A 96 14.97 7.96 14.21
N TRP A 97 14.57 7.25 13.16
CA TRP A 97 13.89 7.84 12.02
C TRP A 97 12.40 7.87 12.26
N VAL A 98 11.76 8.96 11.86
CA VAL A 98 10.31 9.10 11.86
C VAL A 98 9.85 9.17 10.41
N LEU A 99 8.98 8.25 10.03
CA LEU A 99 8.32 8.25 8.72
C LEU A 99 6.81 8.09 8.91
N HIS A 100 6.07 8.43 7.87
CA HIS A 100 4.66 8.09 7.75
C HIS A 100 4.52 7.02 6.67
N ALA A 101 3.98 5.84 7.00
CA ALA A 101 3.85 4.74 6.05
C ALA A 101 5.21 4.25 5.51
N ALA A 102 6.18 4.00 6.39
CA ALA A 102 7.60 3.82 6.08
C ALA A 102 7.89 2.78 4.98
N ASN A 103 7.07 1.74 4.88
CA ASN A 103 7.18 0.72 3.82
C ASN A 103 7.10 1.27 2.39
N GLN A 104 6.53 2.47 2.19
CA GLN A 104 6.45 3.13 0.89
C GLN A 104 7.79 3.76 0.48
N ASP A 105 8.54 4.32 1.44
CA ASP A 105 9.71 5.17 1.14
C ASP A 105 11.03 4.48 1.43
N LEU A 106 11.08 3.56 2.40
CA LEU A 106 12.30 2.82 2.73
C LEU A 106 12.98 2.14 1.53
N PRO A 107 12.26 1.55 0.55
CA PRO A 107 12.91 0.99 -0.64
C PRO A 107 13.68 2.04 -1.45
N CYS A 108 13.09 3.21 -1.74
CA CYS A 108 13.72 4.21 -2.60
C CYS A 108 14.74 5.07 -1.86
N LEU A 109 14.54 5.35 -0.57
CA LEU A 109 15.61 5.85 0.32
C LEU A 109 16.77 4.85 0.34
N GLY A 110 16.42 3.56 0.30
CA GLY A 110 17.37 2.49 0.28
C GLY A 110 18.35 2.55 -0.91
N GLU A 111 17.83 2.84 -2.09
CA GLU A 111 18.67 2.99 -3.30
C GLU A 111 19.67 4.16 -3.20
N LEU A 112 19.45 5.10 -2.27
CA LEU A 112 20.29 6.28 -2.03
C LEU A 112 21.30 6.10 -0.88
N GLY A 113 21.46 4.88 -0.36
CA GLY A 113 22.38 4.61 0.76
C GLY A 113 21.84 4.98 2.14
N LEU A 114 20.54 5.30 2.24
CA LEU A 114 19.85 5.65 3.48
C LEU A 114 19.21 4.39 4.08
N ARG A 115 19.51 4.03 5.34
CA ARG A 115 18.87 2.94 6.10
C ARG A 115 18.68 3.33 7.58
N PRO A 116 17.47 3.21 8.14
CA PRO A 116 17.29 3.33 9.58
C PRO A 116 17.78 2.08 10.31
N SER A 117 18.43 2.25 11.46
CA SER A 117 18.58 1.20 12.48
C SER A 117 17.43 1.22 13.50
N ARG A 118 16.75 2.36 13.63
CA ARG A 118 15.58 2.58 14.50
C ARG A 118 14.52 3.37 13.76
N LEU A 119 13.26 2.99 13.94
CA LEU A 119 12.12 3.55 13.22
C LEU A 119 10.96 3.85 14.18
N PHE A 120 10.25 4.93 13.90
CA PHE A 120 8.89 5.20 14.35
C PHE A 120 8.02 5.47 13.11
N ASP A 121 7.07 4.58 12.83
CA ASP A 121 6.12 4.75 11.73
C ASP A 121 4.79 5.29 12.28
N THR A 122 4.51 6.56 11.97
CA THR A 122 3.33 7.27 12.48
C THR A 122 2.01 6.74 11.91
N GLU A 123 1.99 6.17 10.71
CA GLU A 123 0.79 5.54 10.13
C GLU A 123 0.45 4.26 10.89
N LEU A 124 1.46 3.41 11.10
CA LEU A 124 1.31 2.15 11.83
C LEU A 124 0.98 2.39 13.31
N ALA A 125 1.60 3.38 13.95
CA ALA A 125 1.22 3.82 15.30
C ALA A 125 -0.27 4.18 15.35
N GLY A 126 -0.75 4.99 14.39
CA GLY A 126 -2.18 5.32 14.26
C GLY A 126 -3.08 4.09 14.13
N ARG A 127 -2.69 3.10 13.31
CA ARG A 127 -3.46 1.85 13.19
C ARG A 127 -3.51 1.06 14.49
N LEU A 128 -2.39 0.94 15.21
CA LEU A 128 -2.34 0.25 16.50
C LEU A 128 -3.17 0.95 17.57
N LEU A 129 -3.23 2.29 17.53
CA LEU A 129 -4.07 3.12 18.41
C LEU A 129 -5.56 3.10 18.03
N GLY A 130 -5.93 2.46 16.91
CA GLY A 130 -7.32 2.31 16.49
C GLY A 130 -7.90 3.53 15.75
N TYR A 131 -7.05 4.39 15.19
CA TYR A 131 -7.51 5.51 14.36
C TYR A 131 -8.17 4.98 13.07
N GLU A 132 -9.39 5.44 12.76
CA GLU A 132 -10.12 5.04 11.56
C GLU A 132 -9.47 5.51 10.25
N ARG A 133 -8.84 6.69 10.28
CA ARG A 133 -8.14 7.30 9.15
C ARG A 133 -6.74 7.65 9.60
N VAL A 134 -5.76 7.06 8.93
CA VAL A 134 -4.34 7.14 9.33
C VAL A 134 -3.47 7.87 8.32
N GLY A 135 -4.03 8.58 7.34
CA GLY A 135 -3.24 9.40 6.44
C GLY A 135 -2.65 10.63 7.16
N LEU A 136 -1.44 11.05 6.77
CA LEU A 136 -0.64 12.07 7.47
C LEU A 136 -1.44 13.32 7.83
N GLY A 137 -2.09 13.96 6.85
CA GLY A 137 -2.89 15.16 7.10
C GLY A 137 -4.02 14.94 8.13
N MET A 138 -4.65 13.77 8.13
CA MET A 138 -5.69 13.44 9.12
C MET A 138 -5.11 13.21 10.51
N MET A 139 -3.93 12.60 10.58
CA MET A 139 -3.23 12.35 11.85
C MET A 139 -2.73 13.65 12.47
N VAL A 140 -2.10 14.52 11.67
CA VAL A 140 -1.66 15.86 12.11
C VAL A 140 -2.85 16.70 12.57
N GLU A 141 -3.96 16.68 11.84
CA GLU A 141 -5.19 17.39 12.22
C GLU A 141 -5.74 16.88 13.55
N ARG A 142 -5.89 15.56 13.68
CA ARG A 142 -6.54 14.96 14.84
C ARG A 142 -5.69 15.02 16.10
N VAL A 143 -4.38 14.81 15.98
CA VAL A 143 -3.46 14.67 17.13
C VAL A 143 -2.86 16.02 17.52
N LEU A 144 -2.52 16.86 16.53
CA LEU A 144 -1.84 18.14 16.79
C LEU A 144 -2.73 19.37 16.57
N GLY A 145 -3.91 19.21 15.94
CA GLY A 145 -4.84 20.31 15.69
C GLY A 145 -4.48 21.18 14.48
N TYR A 146 -3.56 20.74 13.61
CA TYR A 146 -3.12 21.48 12.42
C TYR A 146 -3.70 20.89 11.14
N GLY A 147 -4.20 21.75 10.24
CA GLY A 147 -4.66 21.34 8.92
C GLY A 147 -3.55 21.45 7.88
N LEU A 148 -3.18 20.35 7.24
CA LEU A 148 -2.29 20.35 6.07
C LEU A 148 -3.09 20.55 4.78
N GLU A 149 -2.59 21.37 3.87
CA GLU A 149 -3.23 21.54 2.56
C GLU A 149 -3.16 20.23 1.74
N LYS A 150 -4.27 19.87 1.11
CA LYS A 150 -4.30 18.74 0.17
C LYS A 150 -3.59 19.14 -1.11
N GLY A 151 -2.53 18.43 -1.51
CA GLY A 151 -1.86 18.75 -2.76
C GLY A 151 -0.88 17.69 -3.23
N HIS A 152 -0.50 17.80 -4.50
CA HIS A 152 0.73 17.31 -5.16
C HIS A 152 1.21 15.84 -5.00
N SER A 153 0.55 14.98 -4.22
CA SER A 153 0.94 13.56 -4.08
C SER A 153 0.89 12.74 -5.39
N ALA A 154 0.13 13.20 -6.39
CA ALA A 154 0.05 12.59 -7.73
C ALA A 154 0.78 13.41 -8.82
N ALA A 155 1.67 14.33 -8.42
CA ALA A 155 2.43 15.15 -9.33
C ALA A 155 3.52 14.35 -10.08
N ASP A 156 3.94 14.85 -11.24
CA ASP A 156 5.14 14.33 -11.92
C ASP A 156 6.39 14.91 -11.26
N TRP A 157 6.80 14.35 -10.13
CA TRP A 157 7.99 14.77 -9.38
C TRP A 157 9.30 14.66 -10.17
N SER A 158 9.29 14.10 -11.38
CA SER A 158 10.42 14.17 -12.31
C SER A 158 10.56 15.52 -13.04
N THR A 159 9.62 16.44 -12.83
CA THR A 159 9.63 17.80 -13.40
C THR A 159 10.79 18.61 -12.84
N ARG A 160 11.47 19.38 -13.70
CA ARG A 160 12.53 20.34 -13.32
C ARG A 160 12.40 21.66 -14.10
N PRO A 161 12.58 22.83 -13.45
CA PRO A 161 12.68 23.00 -11.99
C PRO A 161 11.37 22.63 -11.28
N LEU A 162 11.46 22.26 -10.00
CA LEU A 162 10.28 21.94 -9.18
C LEU A 162 9.51 23.23 -8.87
N PRO A 163 8.17 23.28 -9.06
CA PRO A 163 7.36 24.44 -8.69
C PRO A 163 7.36 24.70 -7.18
N GLU A 164 7.39 25.97 -6.77
CA GLU A 164 7.36 26.35 -5.34
C GLU A 164 6.18 25.73 -4.54
N PRO A 165 4.94 25.65 -5.08
CA PRO A 165 3.85 24.96 -4.36
C PRO A 165 4.15 23.50 -4.03
N TRP A 166 4.94 22.80 -4.85
CA TRP A 166 5.35 21.41 -4.60
C TRP A 166 6.41 21.36 -3.51
N LEU A 167 7.37 22.29 -3.51
CA LEU A 167 8.40 22.39 -2.47
C LEU A 167 7.79 22.68 -1.09
N ARG A 168 6.79 23.56 -1.06
CA ARG A 168 6.02 23.85 0.16
C ARG A 168 5.30 22.62 0.68
N TYR A 169 4.58 21.91 -0.21
CA TYR A 169 3.91 20.66 0.13
C TYR A 169 4.90 19.63 0.72
N ALA A 170 6.00 19.37 0.01
CA ALA A 170 7.05 18.46 0.46
C ALA A 170 7.65 18.85 1.82
N ALA A 171 7.93 20.13 2.05
CA ALA A 171 8.47 20.59 3.32
C ALA A 171 7.47 20.42 4.48
N LEU A 172 6.17 20.55 4.22
CA LEU A 172 5.11 20.36 5.22
C LEU A 172 4.93 18.90 5.64
N ASP A 173 5.22 17.93 4.76
CA ASP A 173 5.07 16.50 5.07
C ASP A 173 6.07 16.02 6.16
N VAL A 174 7.19 16.73 6.34
CA VAL A 174 8.15 16.47 7.44
C VAL A 174 8.08 17.50 8.58
N GLU A 175 7.35 18.61 8.41
CA GLU A 175 7.38 19.79 9.30
C GLU A 175 7.01 19.45 10.75
N LEU A 176 5.95 18.66 10.92
CA LEU A 176 5.36 18.29 12.21
C LEU A 176 5.54 16.80 12.55
N LEU A 177 6.34 16.06 11.78
CA LEU A 177 6.38 14.61 11.87
C LEU A 177 7.01 14.13 13.19
N VAL A 178 8.00 14.85 13.72
CA VAL A 178 8.63 14.53 15.02
C VAL A 178 7.66 14.85 16.18
N GLU A 179 6.92 15.96 16.10
CA GLU A 179 5.89 16.33 17.06
C GLU A 179 4.74 15.32 17.07
N LEU A 180 4.33 14.86 15.88
CA LEU A 180 3.32 13.80 15.74
C LEU A 180 3.82 12.49 16.38
N ARG A 181 5.08 12.13 16.17
CA ARG A 181 5.70 10.97 16.81
C ARG A 181 5.66 11.06 18.33
N ASP A 182 6.00 12.21 18.90
CA ASP A 182 6.02 12.38 20.36
C ASP A 182 4.61 12.24 20.97
N ALA A 183 3.59 12.80 20.32
CA ALA A 183 2.20 12.65 20.75
C ALA A 183 1.69 11.21 20.62
N LEU A 184 1.98 10.54 19.50
CA LEU A 184 1.58 9.15 19.28
C LEU A 184 2.30 8.18 20.24
N GLU A 185 3.56 8.43 20.58
CA GLU A 185 4.27 7.63 21.60
C GLU A 185 3.58 7.75 22.96
N ALA A 186 3.19 8.96 23.37
CA ALA A 186 2.48 9.17 24.63
C ALA A 186 1.15 8.40 24.67
N GLU A 187 0.36 8.45 23.59
CA GLU A 187 -0.88 7.67 23.50
C GLU A 187 -0.64 6.15 23.49
N LEU A 188 0.43 5.68 22.81
CA LEU A 188 0.80 4.26 22.80
C LEU A 188 1.18 3.77 24.20
N ILE A 189 1.84 4.61 25.00
CA ILE A 189 2.16 4.31 26.39
C ILE A 189 0.88 4.28 27.24
N GLU A 190 0.00 5.27 27.09
CA GLU A 190 -1.27 5.34 27.83
C GLU A 190 -2.17 4.12 27.55
N GLN A 191 -2.17 3.61 26.32
CA GLN A 191 -2.95 2.43 25.93
C GLN A 191 -2.23 1.08 26.14
N ASP A 192 -1.04 1.06 26.73
CA ASP A 192 -0.21 -0.14 26.92
C ASP A 192 0.10 -0.89 25.61
N LYS A 193 0.38 -0.12 24.55
CA LYS A 193 0.66 -0.59 23.18
C LYS A 193 2.05 -0.22 22.67
N ILE A 194 2.87 0.47 23.46
CA ILE A 194 4.21 0.90 23.04
C ILE A 194 5.10 -0.28 22.65
N GLU A 195 5.00 -1.41 23.35
CA GLU A 195 5.79 -2.60 23.02
C GLU A 195 5.31 -3.26 21.71
N PHE A 196 4.02 -3.15 21.39
CA PHE A 196 3.49 -3.62 20.11
C PHE A 196 4.14 -2.80 18.99
N ALA A 197 4.07 -1.47 19.11
CA ALA A 197 4.64 -0.55 18.14
C ALA A 197 6.16 -0.78 17.94
N ARG A 198 6.93 -0.92 19.02
CA ARG A 198 8.38 -1.19 18.93
C ARG A 198 8.69 -2.46 18.14
N GLN A 199 7.98 -3.56 18.43
CA GLN A 199 8.17 -4.81 17.69
C GLN A 199 7.75 -4.70 16.23
N GLU A 200 6.66 -3.97 15.93
CA GLU A 200 6.25 -3.71 14.56
C GLU A 200 7.30 -2.89 13.79
N PHE A 201 7.82 -1.82 14.38
CA PHE A 201 8.82 -0.96 13.73
C PHE A 201 10.14 -1.71 13.51
N ALA A 202 10.58 -2.49 14.51
CA ALA A 202 11.77 -3.35 14.38
C ALA A 202 11.58 -4.38 13.26
N ALA A 203 10.38 -4.96 13.12
CA ALA A 203 10.07 -5.87 12.03
C ALA A 203 10.13 -5.21 10.65
N ILE A 204 9.71 -3.94 10.54
CA ILE A 204 9.86 -3.16 9.29
C ILE A 204 11.34 -2.93 8.96
N VAL A 205 12.15 -2.53 9.94
CA VAL A 205 13.59 -2.31 9.75
C VAL A 205 14.31 -3.59 9.34
N ALA A 206 13.96 -4.72 9.94
CA ALA A 206 14.58 -6.02 9.67
C ALA A 206 14.07 -6.69 8.38
N ALA A 207 12.98 -6.19 7.79
CA ALA A 207 12.36 -6.83 6.64
C ALA A 207 13.28 -6.77 5.40
N PRO A 208 13.49 -7.88 4.70
CA PRO A 208 14.20 -7.85 3.43
C PRO A 208 13.38 -7.09 2.37
N PRO A 209 14.04 -6.58 1.31
CA PRO A 209 13.35 -6.01 0.17
C PRO A 209 12.28 -6.97 -0.37
N ARG A 210 11.10 -6.44 -0.68
CA ARG A 210 9.99 -7.26 -1.18
C ARG A 210 10.35 -7.83 -2.55
N GLU A 211 10.29 -9.15 -2.69
CA GLU A 211 10.49 -9.78 -3.97
C GLU A 211 9.38 -9.38 -4.96
N PRO A 212 9.72 -9.12 -6.24
CA PRO A 212 8.74 -8.98 -7.29
C PRO A 212 7.84 -10.21 -7.36
N ARG A 213 6.55 -10.00 -7.66
CA ARG A 213 5.64 -11.13 -7.90
C ARG A 213 6.16 -11.98 -9.06
N ALA A 214 6.05 -13.30 -8.95
CA ALA A 214 6.44 -14.21 -10.02
C ALA A 214 5.66 -13.97 -11.33
N GLU A 215 4.35 -13.68 -11.23
CA GLU A 215 3.48 -13.46 -12.40
C GLU A 215 2.71 -12.12 -12.30
N PRO A 216 3.39 -10.97 -12.42
CA PRO A 216 2.77 -9.65 -12.25
C PRO A 216 1.75 -9.33 -13.36
N TRP A 217 1.95 -9.92 -14.54
CA TRP A 217 1.04 -9.79 -15.70
C TRP A 217 -0.39 -10.23 -15.40
N ARG A 218 -0.61 -11.08 -14.38
CA ARG A 218 -1.94 -11.53 -13.99
C ARG A 218 -2.83 -10.44 -13.39
N ARG A 219 -2.27 -9.28 -13.05
CA ARG A 219 -3.03 -8.10 -12.60
C ARG A 219 -3.52 -7.20 -13.75
N THR A 220 -3.28 -7.60 -14.99
CA THR A 220 -3.80 -6.85 -16.16
C THR A 220 -5.31 -6.68 -16.03
N SER A 221 -5.77 -5.44 -16.04
CA SER A 221 -7.19 -5.10 -15.93
C SER A 221 -7.99 -5.75 -17.06
N GLY A 222 -9.06 -6.46 -16.71
CA GLY A 222 -9.88 -7.17 -17.69
C GLY A 222 -9.35 -8.54 -18.13
N ILE A 223 -8.28 -9.07 -17.49
CA ILE A 223 -7.71 -10.40 -17.78
C ILE A 223 -8.74 -11.54 -17.70
N HIS A 224 -9.79 -11.41 -16.88
CA HIS A 224 -10.88 -12.40 -16.79
C HIS A 224 -11.62 -12.63 -18.12
N ARG A 225 -11.47 -11.72 -19.10
CA ARG A 225 -11.99 -11.90 -20.47
C ARG A 225 -11.14 -12.84 -21.32
N ALA A 226 -9.89 -13.10 -20.95
CA ALA A 226 -9.05 -14.12 -21.58
C ALA A 226 -9.45 -15.51 -21.08
N ARG A 227 -10.26 -16.22 -21.86
CA ARG A 227 -10.89 -17.50 -21.47
C ARG A 227 -10.05 -18.72 -21.80
N THR A 228 -9.01 -18.58 -22.63
CA THR A 228 -8.15 -19.69 -23.05
C THR A 228 -6.72 -19.51 -22.56
N ARG A 229 -5.99 -20.63 -22.37
CA ARG A 229 -4.55 -20.61 -22.02
C ARG A 229 -3.71 -19.87 -23.06
N ARG A 230 -4.09 -19.94 -24.34
CA ARG A 230 -3.43 -19.19 -25.44
C ARG A 230 -3.69 -17.67 -25.34
N GLN A 231 -4.90 -17.25 -24.96
CA GLN A 231 -5.18 -15.83 -24.69
C GLN A 231 -4.40 -15.33 -23.46
N LEU A 232 -4.30 -16.14 -22.40
CA LEU A 232 -3.45 -15.81 -21.25
C LEU A 232 -1.97 -15.69 -21.64
N ALA A 233 -1.47 -16.58 -22.51
CA ALA A 233 -0.12 -16.47 -23.05
C ALA A 233 0.08 -15.15 -23.82
N ALA A 234 -0.91 -14.74 -24.61
CA ALA A 234 -0.87 -13.48 -25.35
C ALA A 234 -0.89 -12.26 -24.41
N VAL A 235 -1.69 -12.27 -23.34
CA VAL A 235 -1.64 -11.25 -22.27
C VAL A 235 -0.24 -11.19 -21.65
N ARG A 236 0.32 -12.35 -21.26
CA ARG A 236 1.68 -12.45 -20.68
C ARG A 236 2.73 -11.85 -21.61
N ALA A 237 2.71 -12.20 -22.90
CA ALA A 237 3.68 -11.71 -23.87
C ALA A 237 3.56 -10.20 -24.12
N MET A 238 2.34 -9.70 -24.30
CA MET A 238 2.07 -8.26 -24.48
C MET A 238 2.48 -7.44 -23.25
N TRP A 239 2.13 -7.93 -22.05
CA TRP A 239 2.53 -7.31 -20.80
C TRP A 239 4.05 -7.25 -20.67
N SER A 240 4.75 -8.34 -20.99
CA SER A 240 6.22 -8.42 -20.89
C SER A 240 6.93 -7.54 -21.93
N ALA A 241 6.37 -7.42 -23.14
CA ALA A 241 6.87 -6.48 -24.15
C ALA A 241 6.69 -5.03 -23.69
N ARG A 242 5.56 -4.71 -23.06
CA ARG A 242 5.29 -3.40 -22.48
C ARG A 242 6.24 -3.08 -21.36
N ASP A 243 6.44 -4.01 -20.44
CA ASP A 243 7.31 -3.83 -19.28
C ASP A 243 8.75 -3.52 -19.70
N ARG A 244 9.31 -4.30 -20.64
CA ARG A 244 10.64 -4.03 -21.21
C ARG A 244 10.75 -2.64 -21.85
N LEU A 245 9.73 -2.22 -22.60
CA LEU A 245 9.74 -0.91 -23.25
C LEU A 245 9.56 0.24 -22.25
N ALA A 246 8.77 0.02 -21.21
CA ALA A 246 8.55 0.95 -20.10
C ALA A 246 9.84 1.16 -19.30
N GLN A 247 10.52 0.07 -18.95
CA GLN A 247 11.81 0.07 -18.27
C GLN A 247 12.88 0.79 -19.09
N ALA A 248 13.05 0.40 -20.37
CA ALA A 248 14.08 0.97 -21.24
C ALA A 248 13.93 2.48 -21.48
N ARG A 249 12.70 3.01 -21.34
CA ARG A 249 12.41 4.44 -21.56
C ARG A 249 12.19 5.23 -20.27
N ASP A 250 12.21 4.56 -19.12
CA ASP A 250 11.77 5.11 -17.84
C ASP A 250 10.41 5.84 -17.93
N VAL A 251 9.39 5.14 -18.42
CA VAL A 251 8.01 5.64 -18.55
C VAL A 251 7.05 4.64 -17.92
N ALA A 252 6.06 5.13 -17.18
CA ALA A 252 5.07 4.28 -16.54
C ALA A 252 4.41 3.31 -17.55
N PRO A 253 4.26 2.00 -17.24
CA PRO A 253 3.77 1.00 -18.18
C PRO A 253 2.46 1.37 -18.87
N GLY A 254 1.48 1.89 -18.11
CA GLY A 254 0.18 2.30 -18.66
C GLY A 254 0.26 3.42 -19.72
N ARG A 255 1.30 4.27 -19.68
CA ARG A 255 1.56 5.31 -20.69
C ARG A 255 2.24 4.77 -21.94
N VAL A 256 2.91 3.61 -21.85
CA VAL A 256 3.45 2.89 -23.01
C VAL A 256 2.33 2.19 -23.76
N LEU A 257 1.53 1.40 -23.05
CA LEU A 257 0.36 0.72 -23.58
C LEU A 257 -0.63 0.42 -22.45
N PRO A 258 -1.85 0.97 -22.45
CA PRO A 258 -2.82 0.70 -21.38
C PRO A 258 -3.29 -0.76 -21.41
N ASP A 259 -3.73 -1.27 -20.24
CA ASP A 259 -4.24 -2.64 -20.11
C ASP A 259 -5.41 -2.92 -21.07
N SER A 260 -6.27 -1.92 -21.32
CA SER A 260 -7.37 -2.03 -22.29
C SER A 260 -6.87 -2.36 -23.70
N ALA A 261 -5.78 -1.73 -24.15
CA ALA A 261 -5.20 -1.99 -25.47
C ALA A 261 -4.54 -3.37 -25.55
N ILE A 262 -3.91 -3.85 -24.45
CA ILE A 262 -3.44 -5.24 -24.37
C ILE A 262 -4.61 -6.19 -24.58
N MET A 263 -5.70 -6.00 -23.83
CA MET A 263 -6.86 -6.87 -23.91
C MET A 263 -7.54 -6.81 -25.27
N ASP A 264 -7.68 -5.64 -25.88
CA ASP A 264 -8.28 -5.50 -27.20
C ASP A 264 -7.47 -6.23 -28.28
N ALA A 265 -6.14 -6.11 -28.25
CA ALA A 265 -5.27 -6.85 -29.17
C ALA A 265 -5.37 -8.37 -28.98
N VAL A 266 -5.42 -8.84 -27.73
CA VAL A 266 -5.57 -10.27 -27.41
C VAL A 266 -6.91 -10.83 -27.89
N LEU A 267 -8.01 -10.07 -27.70
CA LEU A 267 -9.35 -10.53 -28.05
C LEU A 267 -9.59 -10.51 -29.57
N HIS A 268 -9.03 -9.54 -30.29
CA HIS A 268 -9.17 -9.46 -31.76
C HIS A 268 -8.14 -10.31 -32.51
N ALA A 269 -7.03 -10.70 -31.87
CA ALA A 269 -5.98 -11.55 -32.43
C ALA A 269 -5.50 -11.12 -33.85
N PRO A 270 -5.00 -9.89 -34.03
CA PRO A 270 -4.54 -9.42 -35.33
C PRO A 270 -3.36 -10.25 -35.85
N THR A 271 -3.39 -10.61 -37.13
CA THR A 271 -2.39 -11.45 -37.79
C THR A 271 -1.26 -10.65 -38.47
N ASP A 272 -1.50 -9.36 -38.72
CA ASP A 272 -0.56 -8.45 -39.35
C ASP A 272 -0.60 -7.03 -38.73
N ALA A 273 0.37 -6.20 -39.10
CA ALA A 273 0.50 -4.84 -38.57
C ALA A 273 -0.66 -3.93 -39.00
N ALA A 274 -1.24 -4.16 -40.18
CA ALA A 274 -2.36 -3.37 -40.67
C ALA A 274 -3.62 -3.64 -39.83
N ALA A 275 -3.87 -4.89 -39.44
CA ALA A 275 -4.94 -5.30 -38.55
C ALA A 275 -4.75 -4.73 -37.15
N LEU A 276 -3.53 -4.78 -36.61
CA LEU A 276 -3.23 -4.21 -35.30
C LEU A 276 -3.49 -2.70 -35.26
N ILE A 277 -3.02 -1.95 -36.27
CA ILE A 277 -3.15 -0.48 -36.31
C ILE A 277 -4.61 -0.01 -36.49
N ARG A 278 -5.51 -0.88 -36.97
CA ARG A 278 -6.95 -0.59 -37.01
C ARG A 278 -7.59 -0.59 -35.63
N LEU A 279 -6.98 -1.23 -34.64
CA LEU A 279 -7.51 -1.23 -33.27
C LEU A 279 -7.34 0.17 -32.63
N PRO A 280 -8.27 0.57 -31.74
CA PRO A 280 -8.10 1.77 -30.92
C PRO A 280 -6.76 1.77 -30.17
N VAL A 281 -6.24 2.95 -29.84
CA VAL A 281 -4.90 3.15 -29.24
C VAL A 281 -3.72 2.87 -30.20
N PHE A 282 -3.73 1.76 -30.94
CA PHE A 282 -2.67 1.39 -31.89
C PHE A 282 -2.62 2.27 -33.15
N SER A 283 -3.72 2.95 -33.46
CA SER A 283 -3.78 3.93 -34.55
C SER A 283 -2.98 5.21 -34.27
N GLY A 284 -2.53 5.44 -33.03
CA GLY A 284 -1.77 6.62 -32.64
C GLY A 284 -0.36 6.67 -33.25
N PRO A 285 0.15 7.84 -33.70
CA PRO A 285 1.44 7.95 -34.39
C PRO A 285 2.64 7.37 -33.62
N ARG A 286 2.62 7.46 -32.28
CA ARG A 286 3.69 6.93 -31.42
C ARG A 286 3.69 5.41 -31.36
N ILE A 287 2.51 4.79 -31.20
CA ILE A 287 2.35 3.34 -31.05
C ILE A 287 2.54 2.63 -32.40
N ARG A 288 2.17 3.28 -33.52
CA ARG A 288 2.45 2.75 -34.87
C ARG A 288 3.92 2.40 -35.10
N ARG A 289 4.85 3.20 -34.55
CA ARG A 289 6.30 2.96 -34.69
C ARG A 289 6.77 1.69 -33.98
N THR A 290 6.03 1.23 -32.97
CA THR A 290 6.31 0.01 -32.22
C THR A 290 5.29 -1.09 -32.51
N ALA A 291 4.54 -0.99 -33.62
CA ALA A 291 3.51 -1.97 -33.98
C ALA A 291 4.07 -3.39 -34.11
N ASN A 292 5.26 -3.52 -34.72
CA ASN A 292 5.93 -4.82 -34.86
C ASN A 292 6.26 -5.43 -33.51
N THR A 293 6.71 -4.65 -32.52
CA THR A 293 6.99 -5.15 -31.16
C THR A 293 5.79 -5.87 -30.54
N TRP A 294 4.60 -5.32 -30.72
CA TRP A 294 3.36 -5.89 -30.20
C TRP A 294 2.91 -7.11 -31.01
N LEU A 295 3.01 -7.02 -32.33
CA LEU A 295 2.65 -8.12 -33.22
C LEU A 295 3.57 -9.33 -33.01
N ASP A 296 4.86 -9.11 -32.81
CA ASP A 296 5.84 -10.15 -32.52
C ASP A 296 5.55 -10.81 -31.17
N ALA A 297 5.13 -10.04 -30.16
CA ALA A 297 4.69 -10.60 -28.88
C ALA A 297 3.45 -11.51 -29.01
N LEU A 298 2.46 -11.10 -29.80
CA LEU A 298 1.28 -11.92 -30.09
C LEU A 298 1.64 -13.19 -30.87
N ARG A 299 2.52 -13.08 -31.87
CA ARG A 299 2.99 -14.22 -32.67
C ARG A 299 3.79 -15.21 -31.82
N ALA A 300 4.68 -14.72 -30.97
CA ALA A 300 5.43 -15.55 -30.03
C ALA A 300 4.47 -16.33 -29.12
N ALA A 301 3.45 -15.68 -28.56
CA ALA A 301 2.45 -16.35 -27.72
C ALA A 301 1.61 -17.38 -28.49
N ALA A 302 1.29 -17.11 -29.76
CA ALA A 302 0.56 -18.05 -30.61
C ALA A 302 1.37 -19.29 -30.99
N ALA A 303 2.70 -19.14 -31.10
CA ALA A 303 3.62 -20.21 -31.46
C ALA A 303 4.05 -21.10 -30.29
N LEU A 304 3.72 -20.74 -29.04
CA LEU A 304 4.05 -21.56 -27.86
C LEU A 304 3.38 -22.94 -27.94
N PRO A 305 4.11 -24.03 -27.62
CA PRO A 305 3.51 -25.34 -27.48
C PRO A 305 2.58 -25.40 -26.25
N ASP A 306 1.66 -26.37 -26.25
CA ASP A 306 0.54 -26.43 -25.29
C ASP A 306 0.97 -26.68 -23.83
N ASP A 307 2.13 -27.28 -23.62
CA ASP A 307 2.78 -27.51 -22.32
C ASP A 307 3.43 -26.23 -21.75
N GLU A 308 3.86 -25.28 -22.59
CA GLU A 308 4.42 -23.99 -22.18
C GLU A 308 3.36 -22.88 -21.93
N LEU A 309 2.09 -23.16 -22.22
CA LEU A 309 1.02 -22.21 -21.96
C LEU A 309 0.79 -22.01 -20.46
N PRO A 310 0.50 -20.77 -20.01
CA PRO A 310 0.27 -20.51 -18.59
C PRO A 310 -0.91 -21.33 -18.05
N ALA A 311 -0.82 -21.69 -16.77
CA ALA A 311 -1.94 -22.29 -16.06
C ALA A 311 -3.12 -21.30 -15.97
N PRO A 312 -4.38 -21.79 -16.05
CA PRO A 312 -5.56 -20.94 -15.93
C PRO A 312 -5.61 -20.13 -14.63
N ALA A 313 -5.25 -20.77 -13.51
CA ALA A 313 -5.05 -20.09 -12.23
C ALA A 313 -3.58 -19.67 -12.08
N GLY A 314 -3.35 -18.52 -11.44
CA GLY A 314 -2.02 -18.15 -10.99
C GLY A 314 -1.60 -18.94 -9.74
N PRO A 315 -0.33 -18.86 -9.36
CA PRO A 315 0.11 -19.39 -8.08
C PRO A 315 -0.70 -18.76 -6.95
N SER A 316 -1.38 -19.58 -6.14
CA SER A 316 -1.97 -19.12 -4.88
C SER A 316 -0.82 -18.63 -4.00
N GLY A 317 -0.84 -17.36 -3.58
CA GLY A 317 0.25 -16.77 -2.78
C GLY A 317 0.53 -17.51 -1.47
N ASP A 318 -0.43 -18.26 -0.96
CA ASP A 318 -0.35 -19.12 0.22
C ASP A 318 -0.57 -20.62 -0.08
N GLY A 319 -0.73 -20.99 -1.36
CA GLY A 319 -1.08 -22.37 -1.76
C GLY A 319 -2.52 -22.81 -1.42
N LEU A 320 -3.33 -21.96 -0.81
CA LEU A 320 -4.67 -22.34 -0.31
C LEU A 320 -5.77 -22.07 -1.36
N PRO A 321 -6.88 -22.81 -1.32
CA PRO A 321 -8.08 -22.43 -2.06
C PRO A 321 -8.65 -21.10 -1.53
N PRO A 322 -9.41 -20.34 -2.34
CA PRO A 322 -10.05 -19.13 -1.84
C PRO A 322 -11.10 -19.46 -0.76
N PRO A 323 -11.26 -18.61 0.27
CA PRO A 323 -12.11 -18.91 1.43
C PRO A 323 -13.56 -19.30 1.11
N ASN A 324 -14.12 -18.72 0.04
CA ASN A 324 -15.49 -19.03 -0.40
C ASN A 324 -15.68 -20.48 -0.89
N ARG A 325 -14.60 -21.20 -1.22
CA ARG A 325 -14.62 -22.61 -1.64
C ARG A 325 -14.23 -23.58 -0.54
N TRP A 326 -13.98 -23.11 0.69
CA TRP A 326 -13.54 -23.99 1.78
C TRP A 326 -14.65 -24.93 2.24
N ALA A 327 -15.89 -24.45 2.39
CA ALA A 327 -17.00 -25.28 2.86
C ALA A 327 -17.27 -26.50 1.96
N GLU A 328 -17.00 -26.38 0.65
CA GLU A 328 -17.13 -27.49 -0.30
C GLU A 328 -15.93 -28.46 -0.26
N ARG A 329 -14.73 -27.95 0.03
CA ARG A 329 -13.47 -28.73 -0.03
C ARG A 329 -13.10 -29.38 1.29
N ASP A 330 -13.21 -28.63 2.37
CA ASP A 330 -12.93 -29.06 3.75
C ASP A 330 -13.86 -28.28 4.69
N PRO A 331 -15.05 -28.84 5.01
CA PRO A 331 -16.01 -28.24 5.93
C PRO A 331 -15.43 -28.00 7.33
N VAL A 332 -14.48 -28.83 7.77
CA VAL A 332 -13.88 -28.72 9.11
C VAL A 332 -12.93 -27.52 9.14
N ALA A 333 -12.08 -27.36 8.13
CA ALA A 333 -11.25 -26.16 7.96
C ALA A 333 -12.08 -24.89 7.83
N ALA A 334 -13.21 -24.93 7.12
CA ALA A 334 -14.13 -23.80 7.01
C ALA A 334 -14.73 -23.41 8.37
N ALA A 335 -15.11 -24.40 9.19
CA ALA A 335 -15.59 -24.18 10.54
C ALA A 335 -14.49 -23.60 11.46
N ARG A 336 -13.26 -24.13 11.40
CA ARG A 336 -12.09 -23.57 12.09
C ARG A 336 -11.86 -22.12 11.71
N LEU A 337 -11.86 -21.78 10.41
CA LEU A 337 -11.64 -20.41 9.95
C LEU A 337 -12.70 -19.43 10.48
N THR A 338 -13.97 -19.87 10.55
CA THR A 338 -15.05 -19.07 11.15
C THR A 338 -14.77 -18.78 12.62
N ARG A 339 -14.39 -19.80 13.41
CA ARG A 339 -14.03 -19.64 14.83
C ARG A 339 -12.80 -18.76 15.02
N VAL A 340 -11.75 -18.96 14.20
CA VAL A 340 -10.52 -18.17 14.23
C VAL A 340 -10.82 -16.70 13.98
N ARG A 341 -11.62 -16.38 12.96
CA ARG A 341 -12.03 -14.99 12.67
C ARG A 341 -12.79 -14.38 13.84
N ALA A 342 -13.75 -15.10 14.41
CA ALA A 342 -14.50 -14.61 15.56
C ALA A 342 -13.60 -14.34 16.79
N GLY A 343 -12.70 -15.28 17.10
CA GLY A 343 -11.76 -15.15 18.22
C GLY A 343 -10.79 -13.97 18.04
N LEU A 344 -10.18 -13.84 16.86
CA LEU A 344 -9.29 -12.72 16.55
C LEU A 344 -10.03 -11.37 16.55
N SER A 345 -11.25 -11.32 16.01
CA SER A 345 -12.08 -10.10 16.07
C SER A 345 -12.39 -9.69 17.51
N ALA A 346 -12.72 -10.64 18.40
CA ALA A 346 -12.96 -10.33 19.82
C ALA A 346 -11.72 -9.73 20.50
N VAL A 347 -10.54 -10.30 20.24
CA VAL A 347 -9.26 -9.78 20.77
C VAL A 347 -8.95 -8.39 20.21
N ALA A 348 -9.14 -8.18 18.91
CA ALA A 348 -8.90 -6.89 18.26
C ALA A 348 -9.85 -5.80 18.78
N THR A 349 -11.13 -6.12 18.99
CA THR A 349 -12.11 -5.22 19.62
C THR A 349 -11.71 -4.88 21.05
N ALA A 350 -11.30 -5.86 21.85
CA ALA A 350 -10.87 -5.63 23.24
C ALA A 350 -9.62 -4.73 23.34
N ARG A 351 -8.81 -4.69 22.28
CA ARG A 351 -7.61 -3.84 22.20
C ARG A 351 -7.79 -2.60 21.33
N THR A 352 -8.99 -2.33 20.81
CA THR A 352 -9.28 -1.18 19.94
C THR A 352 -8.24 -1.04 18.83
N MET A 353 -8.17 -2.03 17.93
CA MET A 353 -7.29 -2.00 16.75
C MET A 353 -7.89 -2.83 15.60
N PRO A 354 -7.44 -2.61 14.35
CA PRO A 354 -7.81 -3.47 13.22
C PRO A 354 -7.31 -4.92 13.41
N VAL A 355 -8.10 -5.91 12.99
CA VAL A 355 -7.77 -7.34 13.17
C VAL A 355 -6.56 -7.76 12.33
N GLU A 356 -6.34 -7.11 11.20
CA GLU A 356 -5.19 -7.31 10.32
C GLU A 356 -3.86 -6.84 10.94
N ASN A 357 -3.90 -5.92 11.91
CA ASN A 357 -2.74 -5.52 12.71
C ASN A 357 -2.43 -6.54 13.81
N LEU A 358 -3.44 -7.26 14.28
CA LEU A 358 -3.30 -8.30 15.30
C LEU A 358 -2.66 -9.58 14.72
N LEU A 359 -3.09 -10.02 13.54
CA LEU A 359 -2.50 -11.17 12.86
C LEU A 359 -2.73 -11.11 11.34
N GLU A 360 -1.71 -11.47 10.55
CA GLU A 360 -1.83 -11.45 9.09
C GLU A 360 -2.94 -12.41 8.60
N PRO A 361 -3.85 -11.97 7.70
CA PRO A 361 -4.91 -12.82 7.15
C PRO A 361 -4.42 -14.09 6.43
N ALA A 362 -3.19 -14.10 5.90
CA ALA A 362 -2.61 -15.29 5.30
C ALA A 362 -2.23 -16.33 6.37
N LEU A 363 -1.63 -15.89 7.48
CA LEU A 363 -1.25 -16.76 8.59
C LEU A 363 -2.47 -17.36 9.29
N SER A 364 -3.51 -16.57 9.58
CA SER A 364 -4.74 -17.08 10.17
C SER A 364 -5.43 -18.13 9.30
N ARG A 365 -5.41 -17.95 7.97
CA ARG A 365 -5.90 -18.97 7.03
C ARG A 365 -5.04 -20.23 7.04
N ARG A 366 -3.71 -20.12 7.01
CA ARG A 366 -2.83 -21.31 7.08
C ARG A 366 -3.08 -22.13 8.34
N LEU A 367 -3.16 -21.48 9.50
CA LEU A 367 -3.44 -22.14 10.78
C LEU A 367 -4.82 -22.82 10.80
N ALA A 368 -5.84 -22.16 10.26
CA ALA A 368 -7.18 -22.75 10.16
C ALA A 368 -7.23 -23.93 9.16
N TRP A 369 -6.46 -23.88 8.08
CA TRP A 369 -6.41 -24.95 7.09
C TRP A 369 -5.66 -26.19 7.61
N SER A 370 -4.48 -25.98 8.19
CA SER A 370 -3.61 -27.04 8.70
C SER A 370 -3.03 -26.64 10.06
N PRO A 371 -3.79 -26.89 11.17
CA PRO A 371 -3.31 -26.60 12.50
C PRO A 371 -2.11 -27.48 12.87
N PRO A 372 -1.24 -27.03 13.79
CA PRO A 372 -0.12 -27.85 14.27
C PRO A 372 -0.64 -29.12 14.94
N SER A 373 0.10 -30.23 14.78
CA SER A 373 -0.22 -31.54 15.36
C SER A 373 0.99 -32.09 16.11
N PRO A 374 0.88 -32.38 17.43
CA PRO A 374 -0.30 -32.17 18.27
C PRO A 374 -0.61 -30.68 18.48
N LEU A 375 -1.90 -30.32 18.59
CA LEU A 375 -2.32 -28.96 18.92
C LEU A 375 -2.02 -28.67 20.40
N THR A 376 -0.81 -28.19 20.65
CA THR A 376 -0.34 -27.75 21.96
C THR A 376 -0.09 -26.24 21.93
N GLU A 377 -0.04 -25.61 23.10
CA GLU A 377 0.30 -24.18 23.18
C GLU A 377 1.67 -23.90 22.54
N GLN A 378 2.68 -24.71 22.84
CA GLN A 378 4.01 -24.55 22.25
C GLN A 378 3.98 -24.74 20.72
N GLY A 379 3.33 -25.78 20.22
CA GLY A 379 3.25 -26.04 18.78
C GLY A 379 2.53 -24.92 18.02
N LEU A 380 1.54 -24.26 18.63
CA LEU A 380 0.90 -23.09 18.04
C LEU A 380 1.81 -21.86 18.05
N ARG A 381 2.53 -21.63 19.15
CA ARG A 381 3.51 -20.55 19.28
C ARG A 381 4.60 -20.67 18.21
N ASP A 382 5.14 -21.88 18.04
CA ASP A 382 6.15 -22.18 17.01
C ASP A 382 5.59 -21.93 15.59
N ALA A 383 4.33 -22.31 15.33
CA ALA A 383 3.69 -22.08 14.04
C ALA A 383 3.42 -20.58 13.76
N LEU A 384 3.12 -19.79 14.80
CA LEU A 384 2.97 -18.34 14.71
C LEU A 384 4.32 -17.67 14.41
N ASP A 385 5.38 -18.08 15.11
CA ASP A 385 6.75 -17.57 14.92
C ASP A 385 7.27 -17.91 13.51
N ALA A 386 7.12 -19.17 13.07
CA ALA A 386 7.45 -19.58 11.70
C ALA A 386 6.63 -18.83 10.64
N GLY A 387 5.45 -18.34 11.02
CA GLY A 387 4.58 -17.50 10.21
C GLY A 387 4.94 -16.02 10.19
N GLY A 388 5.96 -15.58 10.95
CA GLY A 388 6.38 -14.18 11.05
C GLY A 388 5.53 -13.33 12.01
N ALA A 389 4.74 -13.96 12.90
CA ALA A 389 4.06 -13.23 13.97
C ALA A 389 5.08 -12.67 14.97
N ARG A 390 4.87 -11.44 15.43
CA ARG A 390 5.71 -10.84 16.46
C ARG A 390 5.35 -11.43 17.83
N ALA A 391 6.24 -11.32 18.81
CA ALA A 391 6.03 -11.88 20.14
C ALA A 391 4.71 -11.38 20.76
N TRP A 392 4.44 -10.07 20.67
CA TRP A 392 3.19 -9.50 21.19
C TRP A 392 1.95 -10.07 20.50
N GLN A 393 1.98 -10.30 19.18
CA GLN A 393 0.87 -10.88 18.43
C GLN A 393 0.65 -12.34 18.84
N ARG A 394 1.73 -13.11 18.93
CA ARG A 394 1.69 -14.50 19.35
C ARG A 394 1.07 -14.62 20.73
N ASP A 395 1.56 -13.83 21.68
CA ASP A 395 1.12 -13.90 23.08
C ASP A 395 -0.34 -13.49 23.24
N LEU A 396 -0.77 -12.48 22.47
CA LEU A 396 -2.14 -11.97 22.52
C LEU A 396 -3.15 -12.87 21.78
N THR A 397 -2.73 -13.56 20.71
CA THR A 397 -3.64 -14.36 19.86
C THR A 397 -3.67 -15.85 20.21
N ALA A 398 -2.59 -16.41 20.77
CA ALA A 398 -2.49 -17.85 21.05
C ALA A 398 -3.67 -18.41 21.88
N PRO A 399 -4.16 -17.75 22.96
CA PRO A 399 -5.28 -18.28 23.74
C PRO A 399 -6.57 -18.44 22.92
N ALA A 400 -6.92 -17.42 22.12
CA ALA A 400 -8.12 -17.46 21.28
C ALA A 400 -7.98 -18.50 20.15
N LEU A 401 -6.78 -18.63 19.58
CA LEU A 401 -6.50 -19.59 18.52
C LEU A 401 -6.49 -21.04 19.01
N LEU A 402 -5.98 -21.32 20.22
CA LEU A 402 -6.03 -22.66 20.80
C LEU A 402 -7.46 -23.18 20.92
N VAL A 403 -8.38 -22.33 21.38
CA VAL A 403 -9.80 -22.70 21.45
C VAL A 403 -10.41 -22.84 20.06
N ALA A 404 -10.09 -21.92 19.14
CA ALA A 404 -10.68 -21.90 17.81
C ALA A 404 -10.27 -23.08 16.92
N LEU A 405 -9.06 -23.61 17.09
CA LEU A 405 -8.47 -24.65 16.24
C LEU A 405 -8.79 -26.08 16.67
N VAL A 406 -9.39 -26.30 17.85
CA VAL A 406 -9.76 -27.64 18.34
C VAL A 406 -10.89 -28.24 17.50
N ASP A 407 -10.76 -29.54 17.19
CA ASP A 407 -11.80 -30.37 16.58
C ASP A 407 -12.04 -31.68 17.38
N PRO A 408 -13.29 -32.17 17.48
CA PRO A 408 -14.52 -31.46 17.12
C PRO A 408 -14.68 -30.20 17.97
N PRO A 409 -15.46 -29.20 17.52
CA PRO A 409 -15.67 -27.99 18.31
C PRO A 409 -16.20 -28.34 19.70
N PRO A 410 -15.78 -27.62 20.76
CA PRO A 410 -16.27 -27.86 22.11
C PRO A 410 -17.80 -27.71 22.16
N ASP A 411 -18.48 -28.60 22.87
CA ASP A 411 -19.94 -28.61 22.97
C ASP A 411 -20.44 -27.36 23.72
N PRO A 412 -21.27 -26.49 23.10
CA PRO A 412 -21.83 -25.33 23.80
C PRO A 412 -22.78 -25.70 24.95
N ALA A 413 -23.16 -26.98 25.13
CA ALA A 413 -24.15 -27.43 26.12
C ALA A 413 -23.60 -27.85 27.50
N GLY A 414 -22.33 -27.53 27.82
CA GLY A 414 -21.71 -27.85 29.11
C GLY A 414 -22.33 -27.16 30.35
N GLU A 415 -23.08 -26.06 30.16
CA GLU A 415 -23.90 -25.43 31.20
C GLU A 415 -25.38 -25.80 31.03
N ARG A 416 -25.72 -27.07 31.21
CA ARG A 416 -27.10 -27.45 31.52
C ARG A 416 -27.24 -27.54 33.04
N PRO A 417 -28.12 -26.76 33.70
CA PRO A 417 -28.39 -26.97 35.11
C PRO A 417 -28.91 -28.39 35.31
N ALA A 418 -28.36 -29.08 36.31
CA ALA A 418 -28.66 -30.47 36.61
C ALA A 418 -30.17 -30.70 36.70
N ARG A 419 -30.68 -31.60 35.85
CA ARG A 419 -32.08 -32.05 35.89
C ARG A 419 -32.32 -32.76 37.23
N PRO A 420 -33.41 -32.46 37.97
CA PRO A 420 -33.71 -33.17 39.20
C PRO A 420 -34.04 -34.64 38.88
N VAL A 421 -33.41 -35.54 39.63
CA VAL A 421 -33.61 -36.98 39.55
C VAL A 421 -35.03 -37.32 40.01
N ASN A 422 -35.90 -37.70 39.08
CA ASN A 422 -37.20 -38.28 39.45
C ASN A 422 -37.09 -39.80 39.51
N ARG A 423 -37.45 -40.34 40.69
CA ARG A 423 -37.36 -41.74 41.07
C ARG A 423 -38.38 -42.60 40.29
N ALA A 424 -37.98 -43.83 40.00
CA ALA A 424 -38.70 -44.86 39.25
C ALA A 424 -40.01 -45.36 39.92
N PRO A 425 -40.87 -46.13 39.19
CA PRO A 425 -42.32 -46.16 39.37
C PRO A 425 -42.84 -47.33 40.24
N LYS A 426 -44.09 -47.24 40.70
CA LYS A 426 -44.90 -48.39 41.14
C LYS A 426 -46.18 -48.51 40.30
N ARG A 427 -46.40 -49.71 39.75
CA ARG A 427 -47.64 -50.20 39.12
C ARG A 427 -48.64 -50.69 40.21
N PRO A 428 -49.78 -51.35 39.88
CA PRO A 428 -51.08 -50.72 39.72
C PRO A 428 -52.19 -51.36 40.61
N GLY A 429 -53.37 -50.76 40.60
CA GLY A 429 -54.61 -51.32 41.16
C GLY A 429 -55.40 -50.24 41.89
N GLY A 430 -56.69 -50.04 41.72
CA GLY A 430 -57.70 -50.67 40.88
C GLY A 430 -59.03 -49.98 41.18
N ALA A 431 -59.95 -50.06 40.22
CA ALA A 431 -61.40 -49.99 40.37
C ALA A 431 -62.11 -48.67 40.77
N ARG A 432 -63.00 -48.29 39.83
CA ARG A 432 -64.38 -47.75 40.01
C ARG A 432 -64.47 -46.28 40.46
N ARG A 433 -65.39 -45.45 39.97
CA ARG A 433 -66.68 -45.61 39.26
C ARG A 433 -67.12 -44.22 38.74
N SER A 434 -67.98 -44.22 37.70
CA SER A 434 -69.06 -43.25 37.38
C SER A 434 -68.69 -41.78 37.12
N ASP A 435 -69.30 -41.01 36.23
CA ASP A 435 -70.45 -41.17 35.32
C ASP A 435 -70.39 -40.02 34.30
N ALA A 436 -71.15 -40.15 33.21
CA ALA A 436 -71.69 -39.10 32.34
C ALA A 436 -70.71 -38.08 31.70
N GLY A 437 -70.72 -37.81 30.40
CA GLY A 437 -71.68 -38.13 29.35
C GLY A 437 -71.58 -37.04 28.29
N GLN A 438 -71.78 -37.45 27.02
CA GLN A 438 -72.18 -36.62 25.87
C GLN A 438 -71.13 -35.59 25.38
N GLY A 439 -70.83 -35.45 24.09
CA GLY A 439 -71.36 -36.05 22.88
C GLY A 439 -70.78 -35.29 21.67
N ARG A 440 -70.72 -36.01 20.55
CA ARG A 440 -70.87 -35.55 19.13
C ARG A 440 -70.07 -34.32 18.67
N ALA A 441 -69.15 -34.45 17.70
CA ALA A 441 -69.30 -34.82 16.29
C ALA A 441 -69.35 -33.58 15.37
N GLY A 442 -68.64 -33.70 14.24
CA GLY A 442 -68.77 -32.88 13.05
C GLY A 442 -68.03 -31.54 13.17
N GLY A 443 -67.35 -31.04 12.15
CA GLY A 443 -67.38 -31.37 10.74
C GLY A 443 -66.75 -30.18 10.00
N ALA A 444 -66.18 -30.48 8.85
CA ALA A 444 -65.45 -29.58 7.99
C ALA A 444 -66.20 -28.29 7.61
N GLY A 445 -65.46 -27.24 7.24
CA GLY A 445 -66.05 -26.06 6.61
C GLY A 445 -65.00 -25.02 6.24
N SER A 446 -64.84 -24.82 4.94
CA SER A 446 -63.86 -24.00 4.22
C SER A 446 -64.21 -22.52 4.10
N ALA A 447 -63.17 -21.71 3.90
CA ALA A 447 -63.06 -20.56 2.98
C ALA A 447 -63.81 -19.23 3.28
N GLY A 448 -63.15 -18.13 2.87
CA GLY A 448 -63.70 -16.77 2.72
C GLY A 448 -63.01 -15.75 3.64
N THR A 449 -61.96 -15.03 3.21
CA THR A 449 -61.95 -13.75 2.46
C THR A 449 -61.89 -12.49 3.34
N ASP A 450 -61.01 -11.60 2.90
CA ASP A 450 -60.99 -10.14 3.02
C ASP A 450 -60.31 -9.41 4.21
N GLU A 451 -59.23 -8.73 3.80
CA GLU A 451 -58.86 -7.33 3.99
C GLU A 451 -58.35 -6.76 5.34
N ALA A 452 -57.18 -6.12 5.15
CA ALA A 452 -56.71 -4.84 5.69
C ALA A 452 -56.33 -4.73 7.18
N GLY A 453 -55.07 -4.35 7.41
CA GLY A 453 -54.68 -3.64 8.64
C GLY A 453 -53.21 -3.76 9.05
N GLY A 454 -52.37 -2.85 8.57
CA GLY A 454 -51.50 -2.02 9.42
C GLY A 454 -50.29 -2.62 10.17
N ALA A 455 -49.13 -2.07 9.80
CA ALA A 455 -48.05 -1.59 10.68
C ALA A 455 -47.06 -2.60 11.32
N GLY A 456 -45.77 -2.29 11.19
CA GLY A 456 -44.71 -2.83 12.05
C GLY A 456 -43.33 -2.91 11.39
N ALA A 457 -42.65 -1.77 11.27
CA ALA A 457 -41.26 -1.68 10.85
C ALA A 457 -40.28 -1.99 12.01
N ALA A 458 -39.30 -2.86 11.77
CA ALA A 458 -37.98 -2.98 12.41
C ALA A 458 -37.20 -3.99 11.53
N GLY A 459 -35.99 -3.75 11.01
CA GLY A 459 -34.78 -3.25 11.62
C GLY A 459 -33.68 -4.29 11.28
N GLY A 460 -32.52 -3.87 10.78
CA GLY A 460 -31.40 -4.79 10.55
C GLY A 460 -30.52 -4.43 9.36
N ALA A 461 -29.62 -3.47 9.55
CA ALA A 461 -28.52 -3.20 8.64
C ALA A 461 -27.48 -4.33 8.74
N HIS A 462 -26.96 -4.77 7.59
CA HIS A 462 -25.87 -5.73 7.51
C HIS A 462 -24.63 -5.06 6.92
N MET A 463 -23.53 -5.12 7.69
CA MET A 463 -22.19 -4.69 7.38
C MET A 463 -21.43 -5.75 6.57
N GLY A 464 -20.50 -5.32 5.72
CA GLY A 464 -19.40 -6.16 5.26
C GLY A 464 -18.82 -5.77 3.90
N GLY A 465 -17.60 -5.24 3.90
CA GLY A 465 -16.83 -5.06 2.66
C GLY A 465 -15.60 -4.19 2.84
N ALA A 466 -14.52 -4.79 3.35
CA ALA A 466 -13.17 -4.24 3.29
C ALA A 466 -12.76 -4.04 1.82
N ASP A 467 -12.20 -2.87 1.50
CA ASP A 467 -11.48 -2.68 0.24
C ASP A 467 -10.14 -2.00 0.46
N THR A 468 -9.14 -2.62 -0.16
CA THR A 468 -7.72 -2.35 -0.05
C THR A 468 -7.35 -1.15 -0.92
N GLY A 469 -6.72 -0.14 -0.32
CA GLY A 469 -6.17 1.03 -1.01
C GLY A 469 -5.06 0.66 -1.98
N GLY A 470 -5.44 0.34 -3.23
CA GLY A 470 -4.57 0.36 -4.39
C GLY A 470 -4.98 1.51 -5.29
N ALA A 471 -4.20 2.59 -5.30
CA ALA A 471 -4.43 3.72 -6.20
C ALA A 471 -4.16 3.30 -7.65
N ALA A 472 -5.21 2.89 -8.35
CA ALA A 472 -5.24 2.74 -9.80
C ALA A 472 -6.05 3.91 -10.39
N VAL A 473 -5.36 4.81 -11.08
CA VAL A 473 -5.95 5.96 -11.78
C VAL A 473 -6.68 5.46 -13.03
N GLY A 474 -8.00 5.39 -12.96
CA GLY A 474 -8.89 5.22 -14.10
C GLY A 474 -9.42 6.57 -14.58
N GLY A 475 -8.89 7.06 -15.70
CA GLY A 475 -9.41 8.25 -16.36
C GLY A 475 -10.58 7.90 -17.28
N THR A 476 -11.77 8.43 -17.00
CA THR A 476 -12.88 8.54 -17.95
C THR A 476 -13.12 10.02 -18.22
N GLY A 477 -12.88 10.42 -19.47
CA GLY A 477 -13.18 11.77 -19.95
C GLY A 477 -14.68 11.98 -20.13
N VAL A 478 -15.13 13.18 -19.77
CA VAL A 478 -16.39 13.76 -20.23
C VAL A 478 -16.04 15.13 -20.79
N GLY A 479 -16.42 15.35 -22.04
CA GLY A 479 -16.07 16.54 -22.82
C GLY A 479 -16.84 17.78 -22.38
N ALA A 480 -16.17 18.93 -22.45
CA ALA A 480 -16.81 20.24 -22.45
C ALA A 480 -16.49 20.91 -23.80
N ALA A 481 -17.55 21.12 -24.59
CA ALA A 481 -17.53 21.88 -25.81
C ALA A 481 -17.34 23.37 -25.49
N GLY A 482 -16.24 23.96 -25.98
CA GLY A 482 -16.02 25.40 -25.96
C GLY A 482 -16.68 26.05 -27.19
N GLU A 483 -17.76 26.77 -26.95
CA GLU A 483 -18.53 27.51 -27.94
C GLU A 483 -17.72 28.70 -28.48
N ARG A 484 -17.71 28.84 -29.80
CA ARG A 484 -17.11 29.96 -30.52
C ARG A 484 -18.13 31.09 -30.63
N THR A 485 -17.81 32.27 -30.13
CA THR A 485 -18.46 33.51 -30.56
C THR A 485 -17.42 34.50 -31.09
N ARG A 486 -17.63 34.92 -32.34
CA ARG A 486 -16.85 35.96 -33.02
C ARG A 486 -17.60 37.30 -32.95
N SER A 487 -16.78 38.35 -32.87
CA SER A 487 -16.86 39.60 -33.65
C SER A 487 -17.76 40.76 -33.19
N ARG A 488 -17.08 41.89 -32.91
CA ARG A 488 -17.20 43.28 -33.41
C ARG A 488 -17.14 44.25 -32.22
N GLY A 489 -16.41 45.36 -32.22
CA GLY A 489 -15.58 46.07 -33.19
C GLY A 489 -15.23 47.43 -32.58
N GLY A 490 -14.12 48.06 -32.99
CA GLY A 490 -13.77 49.41 -32.53
C GLY A 490 -12.47 49.91 -33.14
N ARG A 491 -12.55 50.97 -33.95
CA ARG A 491 -11.48 51.60 -34.74
C ARG A 491 -10.70 52.67 -33.97
N GLY A 492 -9.49 52.94 -34.45
CA GLY A 492 -8.73 54.21 -34.28
C GLY A 492 -7.40 53.99 -33.56
N GLY A 493 -6.23 54.44 -34.00
CA GLY A 493 -5.85 55.38 -35.03
C GLY A 493 -4.34 55.29 -35.33
N ARG A 494 -3.91 56.06 -36.33
CA ARG A 494 -2.59 56.04 -36.98
C ARG A 494 -1.50 56.71 -36.15
N GLY A 495 -0.24 56.33 -36.40
CA GLY A 495 0.94 57.15 -36.11
C GLY A 495 2.23 56.35 -36.32
N GLY A 496 2.94 56.57 -37.43
CA GLY A 496 4.23 55.96 -37.71
C GLY A 496 5.41 56.83 -37.27
N SER A 497 6.60 56.24 -37.12
CA SER A 497 7.85 56.81 -37.62
C SER A 497 9.00 55.79 -37.57
N ARG A 498 10.01 56.07 -38.39
CA ARG A 498 11.14 55.26 -38.85
C ARG A 498 12.40 55.41 -37.97
N ALA A 499 13.22 54.34 -38.02
CA ALA A 499 14.67 54.28 -38.23
C ALA A 499 15.69 54.88 -37.24
N SER A 500 16.64 54.03 -36.81
CA SER A 500 18.12 54.08 -37.05
C SER A 500 18.80 53.10 -36.07
N ARG A 501 19.59 52.08 -36.48
CA ARG A 501 20.95 51.99 -37.08
C ARG A 501 22.12 52.34 -36.13
N GLY A 502 23.05 51.36 -36.00
CA GLY A 502 24.43 51.43 -35.49
C GLY A 502 24.75 50.19 -34.64
N ALA A 503 25.45 49.11 -35.06
CA ALA A 503 26.84 48.94 -35.59
C ALA A 503 27.91 49.45 -34.60
N VAL A 504 29.09 48.86 -34.33
CA VAL A 504 29.91 47.68 -34.71
C VAL A 504 31.14 47.72 -33.76
N GLY A 505 31.84 46.59 -33.55
CA GLY A 505 33.27 46.52 -33.15
C GLY A 505 33.53 45.45 -32.08
N ALA A 506 34.16 44.28 -32.27
CA ALA A 506 35.38 43.84 -32.98
C ALA A 506 36.71 44.16 -32.27
N GLY A 507 37.54 43.13 -32.05
CA GLY A 507 38.91 43.19 -31.50
C GLY A 507 39.21 42.08 -30.46
N GLU A 508 39.46 40.80 -30.77
CA GLU A 508 40.62 40.13 -31.43
C GLU A 508 41.93 39.97 -30.61
N ARG A 509 42.38 38.70 -30.51
CA ARG A 509 43.76 38.12 -30.60
C ARG A 509 44.63 37.81 -29.36
N GLY A 510 45.20 36.59 -29.40
CA GLY A 510 46.50 36.17 -28.82
C GLY A 510 46.46 34.77 -28.15
N SER A 511 46.50 33.63 -28.87
CA SER A 511 47.63 32.86 -29.44
C SER A 511 48.59 32.12 -28.48
N ALA A 512 48.73 30.81 -28.77
CA ALA A 512 49.91 29.93 -28.74
C ALA A 512 50.35 29.18 -27.44
N GLY A 513 50.43 27.84 -27.54
CA GLY A 513 51.12 26.89 -26.63
C GLY A 513 52.65 26.84 -26.86
N PRO A 514 53.39 25.70 -26.73
CA PRO A 514 53.04 24.30 -26.39
C PRO A 514 54.08 23.53 -25.49
N ALA A 515 53.99 22.17 -25.47
CA ALA A 515 55.04 21.13 -25.22
C ALA A 515 55.31 20.68 -23.76
N ALA A 516 55.07 19.39 -23.40
CA ALA A 516 56.00 18.21 -23.41
C ALA A 516 56.84 18.12 -22.11
N SER A 517 57.19 16.99 -21.47
CA SER A 517 57.20 15.54 -21.75
C SER A 517 57.69 14.77 -20.48
N SER A 518 57.33 13.46 -20.41
CA SER A 518 58.16 12.31 -19.96
C SER A 518 58.76 12.19 -18.54
N SER A 519 58.46 11.07 -17.86
CA SER A 519 59.42 9.98 -17.46
C SER A 519 58.70 9.00 -16.49
N THR A 520 58.45 7.73 -16.85
CA THR A 520 59.29 6.50 -16.72
C THR A 520 59.70 6.11 -15.30
N GLY A 521 59.30 4.90 -14.87
CA GLY A 521 60.00 4.10 -13.85
C GLY A 521 59.13 3.13 -13.04
N GLY A 522 59.00 1.87 -13.46
CA GLY A 522 58.86 0.73 -12.52
C GLY A 522 60.27 0.22 -12.12
N PRO A 523 60.47 -1.00 -11.55
CA PRO A 523 59.54 -1.99 -11.00
C PRO A 523 60.01 -2.63 -9.65
N ALA A 524 59.27 -3.65 -9.19
CA ALA A 524 59.73 -4.86 -8.49
C ALA A 524 60.00 -4.92 -6.96
N GLY A 525 59.54 -6.06 -6.39
CA GLY A 525 60.06 -6.72 -5.19
C GLY A 525 59.20 -6.52 -3.93
N THR A 526 58.93 -7.50 -3.06
CA THR A 526 59.27 -8.92 -2.96
C THR A 526 58.40 -9.49 -1.81
N GLU A 527 57.87 -10.70 -1.92
CA GLU A 527 57.44 -11.49 -0.76
C GLU A 527 58.63 -11.74 0.20
N PRO A 528 58.34 -12.06 1.48
CA PRO A 528 58.73 -13.40 1.90
C PRO A 528 57.69 -14.12 2.75
N ALA A 529 57.82 -15.44 2.70
CA ALA A 529 57.03 -16.45 3.35
C ALA A 529 57.33 -16.65 4.86
N SER A 530 56.34 -17.24 5.54
CA SER A 530 56.43 -18.32 6.54
C SER A 530 57.20 -18.13 7.86
N ARG A 531 56.45 -18.29 8.98
CA ARG A 531 56.69 -19.10 10.21
C ARG A 531 55.54 -18.77 11.18
N ASP A 532 54.59 -19.65 11.47
CA ASP A 532 54.63 -20.89 12.28
C ASP A 532 54.91 -20.67 13.79
N THR A 533 54.25 -21.49 14.62
CA THR A 533 54.04 -21.52 16.09
C THR A 533 52.81 -20.74 16.59
N GLY A 534 51.79 -21.31 17.23
CA GLY A 534 51.59 -22.66 17.80
C GLY A 534 51.16 -22.55 19.27
N ALA A 535 49.88 -22.79 19.56
CA ALA A 535 49.31 -23.42 20.77
C ALA A 535 47.79 -23.51 20.62
#